data_AF-A0A2D8EN17-F1
#
_entry.id   AF-A0A2D8EN17-F1
#
_cell.length_a   1.000
_cell.length_b   1.000
_cell.length_c   1.000
_cell.angle_alpha   90.00
_cell.angle_beta   90.00
_cell.angle_gamma   90.00
#
_symmetry.space_group_name_H-M   'P 1'
#
loop_
_entity.id
_entity.type
_entity.pdbx_description
1 polymer ?
#
loop_
_entity_poly.entity_id
_entity_poly.type
_entity_poly.pdbx_seq_one_letter_code
_entity_poly.pdbx_strand_id
1 'polypeptide(L)'
;MLYSMEQANMAKKSYEEHEGFEYDCVIRIRTDVCFAESAGIDISSLDLSKMNVYELGAHREYGFGDQLAISSSKNMDKYSSVFTNVNHLVESGCVMNPECLVGFNTIRHHGIDVVSHPRGRGTDWQFVLYRDRGML
;
A
#
# COMPACT_ATOMS: atom_id res chain seq x y z
N MET A 1 1.54 9.44 8.32
CA MET A 1 1.66 8.42 7.26
C MET A 1 1.45 8.99 5.86
N LEU A 2 0.34 9.70 5.57
CA LEU A 2 0.00 10.11 4.19
C LEU A 2 1.07 11.00 3.54
N TYR A 3 1.49 12.08 4.20
CA TYR A 3 2.55 12.96 3.68
C TYR A 3 3.88 12.21 3.47
N SER A 4 4.33 11.44 4.47
CA SER A 4 5.56 10.65 4.36
C SER A 4 5.52 9.61 3.23
N MET A 5 4.34 9.04 2.94
CA MET A 5 4.15 8.11 1.83
C MET A 5 4.31 8.80 0.49
N GLU A 6 3.70 9.98 0.32
CA GLU A 6 3.83 10.77 -0.90
C GLU A 6 5.27 11.24 -1.13
N GLN A 7 5.95 11.71 -0.08
CA GLN A 7 7.36 12.14 -0.16
C GLN A 7 8.31 10.99 -0.52
N ALA A 8 8.10 9.80 0.04
CA ALA A 8 8.87 8.61 -0.35
C ALA A 8 8.66 8.26 -1.82
N ASN A 9 7.41 8.36 -2.30
CA ASN A 9 7.11 8.14 -3.71
C ASN A 9 7.73 9.21 -4.62
N MET A 10 7.78 10.48 -4.20
CA MET A 10 8.48 11.53 -4.93
C MET A 10 9.97 11.22 -5.08
N ALA A 11 10.64 10.76 -4.01
CA ALA A 11 12.04 10.36 -4.08
C ALA A 11 12.26 9.20 -5.06
N LYS A 12 11.36 8.21 -5.06
CA LYS A 12 11.35 7.12 -6.06
C LYS A 12 11.23 7.67 -7.49
N LYS A 13 10.27 8.58 -7.74
CA LYS A 13 10.05 9.18 -9.07
C LYS A 13 11.25 9.98 -9.56
N SER A 14 11.85 10.78 -8.68
CA SER A 14 13.06 11.54 -9.03
C SER A 14 14.23 10.64 -9.40
N TYR A 15 14.36 9.47 -8.77
CA TYR A 15 15.39 8.49 -9.12
C TYR A 15 15.11 7.81 -10.47
N GLU A 16 13.88 7.37 -10.71
CA GLU A 16 13.44 6.84 -12.02
C GLU A 16 13.71 7.83 -13.15
N GLU A 17 13.38 9.10 -12.94
CA GLU A 17 13.62 10.17 -13.91
C GLU A 17 15.12 10.42 -14.13
N HIS A 18 15.92 10.43 -13.06
CA HIS A 18 17.36 10.65 -13.15
C HIS A 18 18.09 9.54 -13.91
N GLU A 19 17.69 8.30 -13.69
CA GLU A 19 18.34 7.11 -14.26
C GLU A 19 17.69 6.66 -15.59
N GLY A 20 16.54 7.23 -15.96
CA GLY A 20 15.85 6.92 -17.21
C GLY A 20 15.21 5.53 -17.26
N PHE A 21 14.73 5.03 -16.12
CA PHE A 21 14.00 3.75 -16.04
C PHE A 21 12.75 3.86 -15.16
N GLU A 22 11.85 2.88 -15.23
CA GLU A 22 10.68 2.76 -14.35
C GLU A 22 10.77 1.42 -13.60
N TYR A 23 10.47 1.39 -12.30
CA TYR A 23 10.45 0.14 -11.54
C TYR A 23 9.28 -0.76 -12.01
N ASP A 24 9.59 -2.01 -12.37
CA ASP A 24 8.56 -3.01 -12.68
C ASP A 24 7.66 -3.31 -11.48
N CYS A 25 8.26 -3.34 -10.28
CA CYS A 25 7.61 -3.62 -9.01
C CYS A 25 8.06 -2.63 -7.94
N VAL A 26 7.09 -2.02 -7.27
CA VAL A 26 7.32 -1.15 -6.11
C VAL A 26 6.62 -1.76 -4.90
N ILE A 27 7.40 -1.92 -3.83
CA ILE A 27 6.92 -2.40 -2.53
C ILE A 27 6.93 -1.21 -1.58
N ARG A 28 5.77 -0.91 -1.00
CA ARG A 28 5.64 0.09 0.06
C ARG A 28 5.27 -0.60 1.36
N ILE A 29 6.05 -0.37 2.40
CA ILE A 29 5.81 -0.88 3.75
C ILE A 29 5.81 0.25 4.77
N ARG A 30 5.00 0.13 5.82
CA ARG A 30 5.01 1.04 6.96
C ARG A 30 6.24 0.75 7.83
N THR A 31 6.89 1.78 8.33
CA THR A 31 8.19 1.68 9.03
C THR A 31 8.12 0.96 10.38
N ASP A 32 6.93 0.82 10.96
CA ASP A 32 6.66 0.08 12.19
C ASP A 32 6.26 -1.38 11.94
N VAL A 33 6.35 -1.88 10.70
CA VAL A 33 6.02 -3.26 10.32
C VAL A 33 7.30 -3.99 9.90
N CYS A 34 7.43 -5.25 10.32
CA CYS A 34 8.47 -6.15 9.84
C CYS A 34 7.87 -7.51 9.45
N PHE A 35 8.50 -8.17 8.48
CA PHE A 35 8.15 -9.53 8.11
C PHE A 35 8.40 -10.49 9.27
N ALA A 36 7.46 -11.41 9.50
CA ALA A 36 7.75 -12.58 10.34
C ALA A 36 8.80 -13.43 9.62
N GLU A 37 9.64 -14.16 10.36
CA GLU A 37 10.80 -14.90 9.84
C GLU A 37 10.49 -15.92 8.72
N SER A 38 9.20 -16.20 8.47
CA SER A 38 8.70 -17.11 7.43
C SER A 38 7.97 -16.45 6.25
N ALA A 39 7.90 -15.13 6.15
CA ALA A 39 7.15 -14.48 5.07
C ALA A 39 7.95 -14.50 3.76
N GLY A 40 7.52 -15.36 2.82
CA GLY A 40 8.11 -15.54 1.50
C GLY A 40 7.16 -15.11 0.38
N ILE A 41 6.75 -13.84 0.37
CA ILE A 41 5.88 -13.32 -0.72
C ILE A 41 6.59 -13.57 -2.06
N ASP A 42 6.04 -14.48 -2.86
CA ASP A 42 6.49 -14.71 -4.22
C ASP A 42 6.02 -13.56 -5.12
N ILE A 43 6.86 -12.54 -5.25
CA ILE A 43 6.59 -11.35 -6.08
C ILE A 43 6.29 -11.75 -7.53
N SER A 44 6.91 -12.81 -8.04
CA SER A 44 6.74 -13.23 -9.44
C SER A 44 5.34 -13.77 -9.74
N SER A 45 4.60 -14.19 -8.70
CA SER A 45 3.23 -14.66 -8.81
C SER A 45 2.18 -13.53 -8.78
N LEU A 46 2.58 -12.30 -8.45
CA LEU A 46 1.65 -11.19 -8.27
C LEU A 46 1.26 -10.53 -9.60
N ASP A 47 -0.03 -10.23 -9.75
CA ASP A 47 -0.54 -9.38 -10.83
C ASP A 47 -0.27 -7.91 -10.50
N LEU A 48 0.82 -7.35 -11.04
CA LEU A 48 1.25 -5.97 -10.78
C LEU A 48 0.43 -4.91 -11.55
N SER A 49 -0.52 -5.33 -12.39
CA SER A 49 -1.53 -4.42 -12.96
C SER A 49 -2.57 -3.99 -11.90
N LYS A 50 -2.64 -4.74 -10.79
CA LYS A 50 -3.51 -4.50 -9.63
C LYS A 50 -2.72 -4.03 -8.43
N MET A 51 -3.40 -3.45 -7.45
CA MET A 51 -2.82 -3.16 -6.15
C MET A 51 -2.91 -4.40 -5.26
N ASN A 52 -1.78 -5.01 -4.94
CA ASN A 52 -1.72 -6.15 -4.01
C ASN A 52 -1.54 -5.60 -2.60
N VAL A 53 -2.56 -5.77 -1.77
CA VAL A 53 -2.59 -5.21 -0.42
C VAL A 53 -2.79 -6.30 0.61
N TYR A 54 -2.49 -5.94 1.84
CA TYR A 54 -2.85 -6.75 2.96
C TYR A 54 -4.34 -6.66 3.30
N GLU A 55 -4.97 -7.81 3.49
CA GLU A 55 -6.32 -7.86 4.05
C GLU A 55 -6.28 -7.51 5.54
N LEU A 56 -6.78 -6.31 5.86
CA LEU A 56 -7.20 -5.93 7.19
C LEU A 56 -8.71 -5.75 7.13
N GLY A 57 -9.44 -6.29 8.11
CA GLY A 57 -10.90 -6.15 8.19
C GLY A 57 -11.29 -4.67 8.14
N ALA A 58 -11.68 -4.21 6.96
CA ALA A 58 -11.83 -2.79 6.71
C ALA A 58 -13.15 -2.28 7.26
N HIS A 59 -13.15 -1.05 7.74
CA HIS A 59 -14.36 -0.40 8.24
C HIS A 59 -15.42 -0.15 7.16
N ARG A 60 -15.04 -0.24 5.87
CA ARG A 60 -15.89 0.02 4.69
C ARG A 60 -15.48 -0.90 3.54
N GLU A 61 -16.39 -1.12 2.60
CA GLU A 61 -16.20 -1.95 1.40
C GLU A 61 -14.98 -1.57 0.53
N TYR A 62 -14.57 -0.31 0.59
CA TYR A 62 -13.46 0.24 -0.19
C TYR A 62 -12.18 0.41 0.62
N GLY A 63 -12.21 0.15 1.94
CA GLY A 63 -11.02 0.24 2.78
C GLY A 63 -10.19 -1.03 2.68
N PHE A 64 -8.88 -0.91 2.91
CA PHE A 64 -7.97 -2.04 3.07
C PHE A 64 -6.74 -1.61 3.88
N GLY A 65 -5.92 -2.58 4.27
CA GLY A 65 -4.75 -2.34 5.12
C GLY A 65 -3.74 -1.37 4.52
N ASP A 66 -3.33 -0.37 5.30
CA ASP A 66 -2.34 0.64 4.92
C ASP A 66 -0.91 0.25 5.30
N GLN A 67 -0.64 -1.01 5.62
CA GLN A 67 0.65 -1.48 6.14
C GLN A 67 1.62 -1.91 5.05
N LEU A 68 1.13 -2.61 4.03
CA LEU A 68 1.91 -3.18 2.93
C LEU A 68 1.12 -3.08 1.62
N ALA A 69 1.78 -2.61 0.57
CA ALA A 69 1.23 -2.55 -0.77
C ALA A 69 2.32 -2.89 -1.80
N ILE A 70 1.97 -3.69 -2.80
CA ILE A 70 2.86 -4.13 -3.89
C ILE A 70 2.14 -3.94 -5.22
N SER A 71 2.75 -3.23 -6.15
CA SER A 71 2.20 -3.02 -7.50
C SER A 71 3.26 -2.51 -8.46
N SER A 72 2.87 -2.20 -9.69
CA SER A 72 3.69 -1.44 -10.64
C SER A 72 3.98 -0.02 -10.14
N SER A 73 5.04 0.59 -10.67
CA SER A 73 5.40 1.98 -10.35
C SER A 73 4.27 2.97 -10.63
N LYS A 74 3.58 2.84 -11.77
CA LYS A 74 2.42 3.69 -12.13
C LYS A 74 1.27 3.60 -11.14
N ASN A 75 0.96 2.41 -10.67
CA ASN A 75 -0.10 2.23 -9.67
C ASN A 75 0.35 2.77 -8.31
N MET A 76 1.63 2.58 -7.94
CA MET A 76 2.16 3.10 -6.68
C MET A 76 2.19 4.64 -6.64
N ASP A 77 2.42 5.29 -7.79
CA ASP A 77 2.32 6.73 -7.93
C ASP A 77 0.93 7.27 -7.59
N LYS A 78 -0.10 6.63 -8.14
CA LYS A 78 -1.50 6.96 -7.88
C LYS A 78 -1.90 6.62 -6.46
N TYR A 79 -1.54 5.44 -5.98
CA TYR A 79 -1.76 4.99 -4.61
C TYR A 79 -1.19 5.97 -3.59
N SER A 80 0.01 6.48 -3.84
CA SER A 80 0.73 7.34 -2.89
C SER A 80 0.26 8.81 -2.87
N SER A 81 -0.60 9.22 -3.81
CA SER A 81 -1.08 10.61 -3.95
C SER A 81 -2.20 11.00 -2.99
N VAL A 82 -2.46 10.20 -1.94
CA VAL A 82 -3.57 10.42 -1.00
C VAL A 82 -3.47 11.77 -0.31
N PHE A 83 -2.27 12.22 0.05
CA PHE A 83 -2.08 13.49 0.76
C PHE A 83 -2.51 14.67 -0.12
N THR A 84 -2.03 14.74 -1.37
CA THR A 84 -2.47 15.75 -2.33
C THR A 84 -3.97 15.68 -2.61
N ASN A 85 -4.56 14.48 -2.61
CA ASN A 85 -5.97 14.29 -2.93
C ASN A 85 -6.92 14.43 -1.73
N VAL A 86 -6.43 14.60 -0.50
CA VAL A 86 -7.21 14.39 0.73
C VAL A 86 -8.51 15.21 0.77
N ASN A 87 -8.47 16.49 0.38
CA ASN A 87 -9.67 17.34 0.38
C ASN A 87 -10.73 16.81 -0.58
N HIS A 88 -10.34 16.49 -1.81
CA HIS A 88 -11.23 15.93 -2.81
C HIS A 88 -11.85 14.60 -2.36
N LEU A 89 -11.06 13.72 -1.72
CA LEU A 89 -11.55 12.44 -1.22
C LEU A 89 -12.64 12.64 -0.14
N VAL A 90 -12.42 13.56 0.80
CA VAL A 90 -13.36 13.88 1.89
C VAL A 90 -14.64 14.51 1.34
N GLU A 91 -14.51 15.48 0.43
CA GLU A 91 -15.64 16.12 -0.26
C GLU A 91 -16.46 15.11 -1.08
N SER A 92 -15.80 14.07 -1.59
CA SER A 92 -16.43 12.94 -2.30
C SER A 92 -17.05 11.89 -1.36
N GLY A 93 -17.10 12.16 -0.06
CA GLY A 93 -17.73 11.30 0.94
C GLY A 93 -16.83 10.23 1.54
N CYS A 94 -15.50 10.32 1.37
CA CYS A 94 -14.59 9.41 2.04
C CYS A 94 -14.55 9.66 3.56
N VAL A 95 -14.67 8.59 4.34
CA VAL A 95 -14.44 8.63 5.78
C VAL A 95 -12.97 8.97 6.07
N MET A 96 -12.76 9.87 7.03
CA MET A 96 -11.43 10.27 7.53
C MET A 96 -10.82 9.18 8.42
N ASN A 97 -10.29 8.15 7.78
CA ASN A 97 -9.50 7.08 8.37
C ASN A 97 -8.42 6.68 7.34
N PRO A 98 -7.16 6.38 7.76
CA PRO A 98 -6.07 6.05 6.83
C PRO A 98 -6.41 4.94 5.81
N GLU A 99 -6.98 3.82 6.26
CA GLU A 99 -7.37 2.68 5.42
C GLU A 99 -8.46 3.07 4.42
N CYS A 100 -9.41 3.90 4.86
CA CYS A 100 -10.47 4.42 4.01
C CYS A 100 -9.94 5.40 2.97
N LEU A 101 -9.07 6.34 3.36
CA LEU A 101 -8.50 7.35 2.46
C LEU A 101 -7.63 6.69 1.37
N VAL A 102 -6.76 5.77 1.76
CA VAL A 102 -5.92 5.01 0.83
C VAL A 102 -6.80 4.18 -0.11
N GLY A 103 -7.78 3.47 0.44
CA GLY A 103 -8.65 2.61 -0.35
C GLY A 103 -9.56 3.37 -1.31
N PHE A 104 -10.15 4.49 -0.86
CA PHE A 104 -10.95 5.36 -1.71
C PHE A 104 -10.11 6.00 -2.81
N ASN A 105 -8.90 6.49 -2.50
CA ASN A 105 -7.99 7.05 -3.49
C ASN A 105 -7.64 6.02 -4.58
N THR A 106 -7.37 4.77 -4.17
CA THR A 106 -6.95 3.70 -5.08
C THR A 106 -8.12 3.22 -5.95
N ILE A 107 -9.23 2.82 -5.34
CA ILE A 107 -10.34 2.15 -6.03
C ILE A 107 -11.24 3.18 -6.73
N ARG A 108 -11.69 4.20 -6.00
CA ARG A 108 -12.75 5.09 -6.47
C ARG A 108 -12.23 6.30 -7.25
N HIS A 109 -11.14 6.91 -6.80
CA HIS A 109 -10.57 8.07 -7.48
C HIS A 109 -9.70 7.67 -8.68
N HIS A 110 -8.86 6.64 -8.54
CA HIS A 110 -7.94 6.21 -9.61
C HIS A 110 -8.39 4.99 -10.41
N GLY A 111 -9.45 4.28 -9.99
CA GLY A 111 -9.99 3.13 -10.72
C GLY A 111 -9.05 1.92 -10.74
N ILE A 112 -8.23 1.73 -9.71
CA ILE A 112 -7.27 0.62 -9.63
C ILE A 112 -7.93 -0.57 -8.94
N ASP A 113 -7.91 -1.72 -9.60
CA ASP A 113 -8.34 -3.00 -9.03
C ASP A 113 -7.41 -3.45 -7.90
N VAL A 114 -7.98 -4.07 -6.87
CA VAL A 114 -7.27 -4.49 -5.66
C VAL A 114 -7.37 -5.99 -5.47
N VAL A 115 -6.24 -6.60 -5.09
CA VAL A 115 -6.18 -7.99 -4.61
C VAL A 115 -5.76 -7.95 -3.14
N SER A 116 -6.66 -8.35 -2.25
CA SER A 116 -6.39 -8.45 -0.81
C SER A 116 -5.87 -9.83 -0.48
N HIS A 117 -4.72 -9.89 0.20
CA HIS A 117 -4.07 -11.13 0.61
C HIS A 117 -4.29 -11.39 2.11
N PRO A 118 -4.67 -12.63 2.50
CA PRO A 118 -5.12 -12.92 3.85
C PRO A 118 -4.02 -12.80 4.91
N ARG A 119 -4.41 -12.28 6.07
CA ARG A 119 -3.62 -12.25 7.31
C ARG A 119 -3.67 -13.60 8.04
N GLY A 120 -2.52 -14.12 8.46
CA GLY A 120 -2.52 -15.21 9.43
C GLY A 120 -1.20 -15.95 9.53
N ARG A 121 -1.10 -16.85 10.52
CA ARG A 121 -0.02 -17.85 10.53
C ARG A 121 -0.21 -18.79 9.35
N GLY A 122 0.86 -19.06 8.60
CA GLY A 122 0.81 -19.94 7.44
C GLY A 122 0.36 -19.26 6.14
N THR A 123 0.27 -17.93 6.11
CA THR A 123 0.18 -17.17 4.86
C THR A 123 1.52 -16.53 4.54
N ASP A 124 1.82 -16.34 3.24
CA ASP A 124 3.06 -15.68 2.82
C ASP A 124 3.09 -14.20 3.19
N TRP A 125 1.92 -13.63 3.49
CA TRP A 125 1.72 -12.23 3.86
C TRP A 125 1.73 -12.04 5.39
N GLN A 126 2.66 -12.68 6.09
CA GLN A 126 2.76 -12.61 7.55
C GLN A 126 3.74 -11.52 8.02
N PHE A 127 3.23 -10.50 8.70
CA PHE A 127 4.05 -9.46 9.32
C PHE A 127 3.59 -9.12 10.73
N VAL A 128 4.51 -8.58 11.51
CA VAL A 128 4.30 -8.15 12.89
C VAL A 128 4.66 -6.68 13.03
N LEU A 129 4.07 -6.01 14.01
CA LEU A 129 4.53 -4.66 14.35
C LEU A 129 5.88 -4.79 15.05
N TYR A 130 6.79 -3.86 14.77
CA TYR A 130 8.10 -3.82 15.38
C TYR A 130 8.02 -3.82 16.92
N ARG A 131 7.01 -3.13 17.48
CA ARG A 131 6.76 -3.09 18.92
C ARG A 131 6.39 -4.45 19.53
N ASP A 132 5.86 -5.37 18.73
CA ASP A 132 5.41 -6.70 19.18
C ASP A 132 6.54 -7.73 19.13
N ARG A 133 7.70 -7.37 18.54
CA ARG A 133 8.85 -8.27 18.33
C ARG A 133 9.54 -8.72 19.62
N GLY A 134 9.34 -8.01 20.73
CA GLY A 134 9.89 -8.35 22.05
C GLY A 134 8.97 -9.17 22.95
N MET A 135 7.79 -9.59 22.45
CA MET A 135 6.81 -10.40 23.18
C MET A 135 6.66 -11.83 22.62
N LEU A 136 7.58 -12.25 21.73
CA LEU A 136 7.66 -13.60 21.17
C LEU A 136 8.76 -14.41 21.85
#